data_AF-A0A7C7UMF1-F1
#
_entry.id   AF-A0A7C7UMF1-F1
#
_cell.length_a   1.000
_cell.length_b   1.000
_cell.length_c   1.000
_cell.angle_alpha   90.00
_cell.angle_beta   90.00
_cell.angle_gamma   90.00
#
_symmetry.space_group_name_H-M   'P 1'
#
loop_
_entity.id
_entity.type
_entity.pdbx_description
1 polymer ?
#
loop_
_entity_poly.entity_id
_entity_poly.type
_entity_poly.pdbx_seq_one_letter_code
_entity_poly.pdbx_strand_id
1 'polypeptide(L)' 'VPVDIYVPGCPPTAEALLYGILQLQNKIRRTNTIAR' A
#
# COMPACT_ATOMS: atom_id res chain seq x y z
N VAL A 1 2.92 -15.03 5.40
CA VAL A 1 3.34 -14.32 4.18
C VAL A 1 3.59 -12.86 4.57
N PRO A 2 4.73 -12.24 4.21
CA PRO A 2 4.96 -10.83 4.49
C PRO A 2 3.94 -9.96 3.73
N VAL A 3 3.39 -8.95 4.39
CA VAL A 3 2.37 -8.04 3.83
C VAL A 3 2.89 -6.62 3.89
N ASP A 4 2.77 -5.89 2.78
CA ASP A 4 3.28 -4.52 2.67
C ASP A 4 2.38 -3.45 3.28
N ILE A 5 1.05 -3.60 3.09
CA ILE A 5 -0.01 -2.70 3.54
C ILE A 5 -1.24 -3.54 3.90
N TYR A 6 -1.85 -3.28 5.05
CA TYR A 6 -3.14 -3.84 5.44
C TYR A 6 -4.26 -2.82 5.22
N VAL A 7 -5.34 -3.21 4.54
CA VAL A 7 -6.53 -2.36 4.35
C VAL A 7 -7.67 -2.92 5.22
N PRO A 8 -8.09 -2.21 6.29
CA PRO A 8 -9.16 -2.68 7.16
C PRO A 8 -10.55 -2.53 6.52
N GLY A 9 -11.45 -3.47 6.80
CA GLY A 9 -12.87 -3.40 6.42
C GLY A 9 -13.49 -4.77 6.10
N CYS A 10 -14.83 -4.86 6.15
CA CYS A 10 -15.59 -6.07 5.76
C CYS A 10 -16.98 -5.70 5.20
N PRO A 11 -17.13 -5.51 3.87
CA PRO A 11 -16.03 -5.29 2.92
C PRO A 11 -15.41 -3.90 3.14
N PRO A 12 -14.12 -3.69 2.82
CA PRO A 12 -13.58 -2.34 2.77
C PRO A 12 -14.37 -1.49 1.77
N THR A 13 -14.55 -0.21 2.08
CA THR A 13 -15.14 0.72 1.12
C THR A 13 -14.21 0.89 -0.08
N ALA A 14 -14.76 1.27 -1.24
CA ALA A 14 -13.95 1.51 -2.44
C ALA A 14 -12.85 2.56 -2.18
N GLU A 15 -13.16 3.58 -1.39
CA GLU A 15 -12.21 4.61 -0.98
C GLU A 15 -11.09 4.06 -0.09
N ALA A 16 -11.40 3.18 0.86
CA ALA A 16 -10.40 2.57 1.73
C ALA A 16 -9.42 1.69 0.92
N LEU A 17 -9.93 0.94 -0.05
CA LEU A 17 -9.10 0.16 -0.96
C LEU A 17 -8.20 1.05 -1.83
N LEU A 18 -8.77 2.09 -2.44
CA LEU A 18 -8.02 3.06 -3.25
C LEU A 18 -6.92 3.74 -2.43
N TYR A 19 -7.23 4.12 -1.20
CA TYR A 19 -6.26 4.70 -0.27
C TYR A 19 -5.12 3.73 0.06
N GLY A 20 -5.42 2.44 0.27
CA GLY A 20 -4.39 1.40 0.45
C GLY A 20 -3.44 1.30 -0.74
N ILE A 21 -3.96 1.42 -1.97
CA ILE A 21 -3.14 1.43 -3.20
C ILE A 21 -2.26 2.68 -3.25
N LEU A 22 -2.79 3.86 -2.94
CA LEU A 22 -2.01 5.10 -2.90
C LEU A 22 -0.89 5.03 -1.83
N GLN A 23 -1.16 4.41 -0.67
CA GLN A 23 -0.13 4.16 0.34
C GLN A 23 0.97 3.24 -0.19
N LEU A 24 0.62 2.17 -0.92
CA LEU A 24 1.60 1.28 -1.54
C LEU A 24 2.47 2.02 -2.56
N GLN A 25 1.87 2.83 -3.44
CA GLN A 25 2.61 3.66 -4.40
C GLN A 25 3.57 4.64 -3.70
N ASN A 26 3.14 5.24 -2.58
CA ASN A 26 3.98 6.13 -1.78
C ASN A 26 5.14 5.37 -1.11
N LYS A 27 4.90 4.14 -0.64
CA LYS A 27 5.94 3.26 -0.06
C LYS A 27 7.00 2.95 -1.10
N ILE A 28 6.58 2.48 -2.29
CA ILE A 28 7.49 2.19 -3.42
C ILE A 28 8.32 3.42 -3.79
N ARG A 29 7.69 4.59 -3.92
CA ARG A 29 8.39 5.83 -4.31
C ARG A 29 9.45 6.28 -3.30
N ARG A 30 9.26 5.98 -2.01
CA ARG A 30 10.24 6.29 -0.94
C ARG A 30 11.36 5.26 -0.85
N THR A 31 11.12 4.05 -1.34
CA THR A 31 12.13 3.00 -1.41
C THR A 31 13.00 3.23 -2.64
N ASN A 32 14.21 3.75 -2.43
CA ASN A 32 15.22 3.81 -3.49
C ASN A 32 15.77 2.40 -3.74
N THR A 33 15.20 1.68 -4.70
CA THR A 33 15.57 0.31 -5.06
C THR A 33 16.88 0.19 -5.83
N ILE A 34 17.56 1.30 -6.12
CA ILE A 34 18.92 1.25 -6.65
C ILE A 34 19.84 0.85 -5.49
N ALA A 35 20.05 -0.46 -5.36
CA ALA A 35 21.23 -1.00 -4.71
C ALA A 35 22.44 -0.45 -5.49
N ARG A 36 23.08 0.59 -4.96
CA ARG A 36 24.41 0.97 -5.40
C ARG A 36 25.41 -0.03 -4.87
#